data_AF-A0A2N8ZGW6-F1
#
_entry.id   AF-A0A2N8ZGW6-F1
#
_cell.length_a   1.000
_cell.length_b   1.000
_cell.length_c   1.000
_cell.angle_alpha   90.00
_cell.angle_beta   90.00
_cell.angle_gamma   90.00
#
_symmetry.space_group_name_H-M   'P 1'
#
loop_
_entity.id
_entity.type
_entity.pdbx_description
1 polymer ?
#
loop_
_entity_poly.entity_id
_entity_poly.type
_entity_poly.pdbx_seq_one_letter_code
_entity_poly.pdbx_strand_id
1 'polypeptide(L)'
;MQLTTKISVDSTEETTIVLDKFFQFIVLNKQNDNRCEVTIYNAIAFHNEVEDSKLIVEFLDEKGQSVPVMEHDDKVAFYKNSDVLSQFWGSESRYDANISNVVKEFTSTSCTGALSSYLKELDIGGVFGVKENKPGIDNIIIVPLNIKNETNQVVLQQKPSPGDSELNKFISYGYWFKSVFNIDLNIGQNGFSFTSNIDFPTNMTVKSPDFKTYIQTSKKYDVCRSKVEVKDRNDSKVGEIIKVFSQSKIKYFDEWADLGIYTSSLFKVNYGTAGDKLISEGGVCSISVKADMEDLEKPRRREINLLIFSIVFSLFTSFGFDRTRQTELNGFSTIFPDWQYFSIDALWLLVCLGILIKFRFIKQVNISVGAKLFLSMPIGVWFMCYILVHQSPWLESYLEGGNRALLEKIYHILYYCNIAVIVYMTISIVLVTRLRPRRALGGKKNQSSILKFFGV
;
A
#
# COMPACT_ATOMS: atom_id res chain seq x y z
N MET A 1 -14.20 11.51 -4.06
CA MET A 1 -15.03 10.36 -3.66
C MET A 1 -15.60 10.65 -2.29
N GLN A 2 -16.89 10.38 -2.10
CA GLN A 2 -17.51 10.33 -0.78
C GLN A 2 -18.26 9.01 -0.66
N LEU A 3 -18.06 8.33 0.47
CA LEU A 3 -18.72 7.10 0.84
C LEU A 3 -19.24 7.24 2.26
N THR A 4 -20.47 6.81 2.51
CA THR A 4 -21.03 6.71 3.86
C THR A 4 -21.34 5.25 4.16
N THR A 5 -20.80 4.73 5.26
CA THR A 5 -21.24 3.47 5.88
C THR A 5 -22.30 3.83 6.92
N LYS A 6 -23.56 3.51 6.65
CA LYS A 6 -24.66 3.74 7.59
C LYS A 6 -24.92 2.46 8.37
N ILE A 7 -24.94 2.55 9.69
CA ILE A 7 -25.22 1.41 10.58
C ILE A 7 -26.47 1.74 11.37
N SER A 8 -27.57 1.03 11.10
CA SER A 8 -28.86 1.25 11.75
C SER A 8 -29.38 0.00 12.44
N VAL A 9 -30.39 0.17 13.29
CA VAL A 9 -31.13 -0.92 13.94
C VAL A 9 -32.48 -1.08 13.26
N ASP A 10 -32.95 -2.31 13.13
CA ASP A 10 -34.32 -2.65 12.73
C ASP A 10 -35.32 -2.38 13.89
N SER A 11 -35.31 -1.16 14.43
CA SER A 11 -36.19 -0.71 15.51
C SER A 11 -36.42 0.80 15.44
N THR A 12 -37.65 1.22 15.76
CA THR A 12 -38.02 2.63 15.89
C THR A 12 -37.76 3.20 17.29
N GLU A 13 -37.50 2.34 18.27
CA GLU A 13 -37.27 2.74 19.67
C GLU A 13 -35.83 3.18 19.92
N GLU A 14 -35.63 4.02 20.94
CA GLU A 14 -34.29 4.40 21.36
C GLU A 14 -33.54 3.18 21.90
N THR A 15 -32.46 2.78 21.21
CA THR A 15 -31.74 1.55 21.51
C THR A 15 -30.28 1.84 21.79
N THR A 16 -29.71 1.23 22.83
CA THR A 16 -28.27 1.28 23.10
C THR A 16 -27.61 0.02 22.58
N ILE A 17 -26.58 0.17 21.74
CA ILE A 17 -25.83 -0.96 21.19
C ILE A 17 -24.36 -0.82 21.54
N VAL A 18 -23.79 -1.92 22.02
CA VAL A 18 -22.38 -2.01 22.33
C VAL A 18 -21.68 -2.77 21.20
N LEU A 19 -20.81 -2.08 20.47
CA LEU A 19 -19.92 -2.65 19.46
C LEU A 19 -18.59 -2.98 20.13
N ASP A 20 -18.49 -4.14 20.75
CA ASP A 20 -17.29 -4.57 21.49
C ASP A 20 -16.03 -4.55 20.63
N LYS A 21 -16.19 -4.92 19.35
CA LYS A 21 -15.16 -4.79 18.32
C LYS A 21 -15.76 -4.17 17.08
N PHE A 22 -15.25 -3.02 16.67
CA PHE A 22 -15.50 -2.45 15.36
C PHE A 22 -14.18 -2.27 14.60
N PHE A 23 -14.12 -2.83 13.40
CA PHE A 23 -12.98 -2.69 12.51
C PHE A 23 -13.47 -2.44 11.08
N GLN A 24 -13.02 -1.36 10.47
CA GLN A 24 -13.25 -1.08 9.05
C GLN A 24 -11.92 -0.92 8.33
N PHE A 25 -11.68 -1.72 7.30
CA PHE A 25 -10.49 -1.65 6.46
C PHE A 25 -10.88 -1.37 5.02
N ILE A 26 -10.56 -0.17 4.56
CA ILE A 26 -10.90 0.35 3.24
C ILE A 26 -9.67 0.23 2.34
N VAL A 27 -9.77 -0.50 1.24
CA VAL A 27 -8.75 -0.59 0.20
C VAL A 27 -9.22 0.20 -1.02
N LEU A 28 -8.44 1.22 -1.37
CA LEU A 28 -8.67 2.08 -2.53
C LEU A 28 -7.77 1.66 -3.68
N ASN A 29 -8.34 0.93 -4.63
CA ASN A 29 -7.65 0.40 -5.79
C ASN A 29 -7.94 1.24 -7.05
N LYS A 30 -6.99 2.09 -7.46
CA LYS A 30 -7.17 2.94 -8.65
C LYS A 30 -7.07 2.08 -9.91
N GLN A 31 -8.19 1.89 -10.62
CA GLN A 31 -8.21 1.15 -11.87
C GLN A 31 -7.79 2.01 -13.07
N ASN A 32 -8.44 3.17 -13.25
CA ASN A 32 -8.20 4.12 -14.35
C ASN A 32 -8.24 5.57 -13.83
N ASP A 33 -8.04 6.57 -14.70
CA ASP A 33 -7.95 7.99 -14.30
C ASP A 33 -9.23 8.58 -13.69
N ASN A 34 -10.40 7.93 -13.83
CA ASN A 34 -11.66 8.41 -13.24
C ASN A 34 -12.35 7.39 -12.32
N ARG A 35 -11.84 6.15 -12.21
CA ARG A 35 -12.53 5.05 -11.50
C ARG A 35 -11.65 4.37 -10.45
N CYS A 36 -12.24 4.16 -9.29
CA CYS A 36 -11.66 3.43 -8.17
C CYS A 36 -12.53 2.23 -7.84
N GLU A 37 -11.90 1.08 -7.73
CA GLU A 37 -12.49 -0.05 -7.03
C GLU A 37 -12.24 0.16 -5.54
N VAL A 38 -13.31 0.09 -4.76
CA VAL A 38 -13.30 0.22 -3.31
C VAL A 38 -13.64 -1.15 -2.75
N THR A 39 -12.72 -1.70 -1.95
CA THR A 39 -12.96 -2.93 -1.19
C THR A 39 -13.00 -2.58 0.29
N ILE A 40 -14.06 -2.97 1.00
CA ILE A 40 -14.22 -2.69 2.42
C ILE A 40 -14.38 -4.00 3.17
N TYR A 41 -13.47 -4.26 4.09
CA TYR A 41 -13.61 -5.32 5.07
C TYR A 41 -14.17 -4.71 6.36
N ASN A 42 -15.31 -5.20 6.83
CA ASN A 42 -15.83 -4.84 8.14
C ASN A 42 -15.78 -6.05 9.06
N ALA A 43 -15.37 -5.80 10.30
CA ALA A 43 -15.59 -6.69 11.43
C ALA A 43 -16.45 -5.97 12.46
N ILE A 44 -17.58 -6.55 12.81
CA ILE A 44 -18.50 -6.00 13.81
C ILE A 44 -18.84 -7.12 14.77
N ALA A 45 -18.41 -6.98 16.02
CA ALA A 45 -18.88 -7.80 17.13
C ALA A 45 -19.70 -6.93 18.06
N PHE A 46 -20.96 -7.32 18.30
CA PHE A 46 -21.88 -6.51 19.07
C PHE A 46 -22.83 -7.33 19.93
N HIS A 47 -23.33 -6.69 20.98
CA HIS A 47 -24.45 -7.16 21.79
C HIS A 47 -25.41 -5.99 22.08
N ASN A 48 -26.64 -6.34 22.45
CA ASN A 48 -27.72 -5.41 22.75
C ASN A 48 -28.57 -6.01 23.88
N GLU A 49 -29.26 -5.17 24.65
CA GLU A 49 -30.24 -5.58 25.66
C GLU A 49 -31.55 -6.08 25.02
N VAL A 50 -31.85 -5.64 23.79
CA VAL A 50 -33.08 -6.02 23.07
C VAL A 50 -32.88 -7.36 22.34
N GLU A 51 -33.69 -8.36 22.71
CA GLU A 51 -33.73 -9.66 22.03
C GLU A 51 -34.10 -9.50 20.53
N ASP A 52 -33.49 -10.34 19.68
CA ASP A 52 -33.70 -10.36 18.22
C ASP A 52 -33.34 -9.06 17.46
N SER A 53 -32.59 -8.16 18.09
CA SER A 53 -32.07 -6.96 17.43
C SER A 53 -31.23 -7.31 16.19
N LYS A 54 -31.47 -6.56 15.11
CA LYS A 54 -30.68 -6.65 13.87
C LYS A 54 -29.98 -5.33 13.60
N LEU A 55 -28.70 -5.40 13.29
CA LEU A 55 -27.97 -4.29 12.67
C LEU A 55 -28.05 -4.40 11.16
N ILE A 56 -28.33 -3.28 10.52
CA ILE A 56 -28.34 -3.14 9.07
C ILE A 56 -27.17 -2.23 8.69
N VAL A 57 -26.29 -2.74 7.85
CA VAL A 57 -25.16 -1.97 7.31
C VAL A 57 -25.43 -1.67 5.84
N GLU A 58 -25.43 -0.39 5.52
CA GLU A 58 -25.65 0.13 4.16
C GLU A 58 -24.45 0.97 3.72
N PHE A 59 -24.15 0.96 2.43
CA PHE A 59 -23.14 1.82 1.83
C PHE A 59 -23.80 2.80 0.86
N LEU A 60 -23.64 4.09 1.14
CA LEU A 60 -24.27 5.18 0.40
C LEU A 60 -23.21 6.00 -0.33
N ASP A 61 -23.56 6.48 -1.52
CA ASP A 61 -22.73 7.38 -2.32
C ASP A 61 -22.84 8.85 -1.85
N GLU A 62 -22.21 9.76 -2.60
CA GLU A 62 -22.24 11.21 -2.31
C GLU A 62 -23.64 11.84 -2.35
N LYS A 63 -24.60 11.20 -3.02
CA LYS A 63 -26.00 11.64 -3.10
C LYS A 63 -26.87 11.00 -2.03
N GLY A 64 -26.28 10.17 -1.16
CA GLY A 64 -27.00 9.39 -0.15
C GLY A 64 -27.78 8.22 -0.73
N GLN A 65 -27.50 7.82 -1.97
CA GLN A 65 -28.14 6.67 -2.62
C GLN A 65 -27.34 5.41 -2.32
N SER A 66 -28.02 4.28 -2.11
CA SER A 66 -27.35 2.98 -1.99
C SER A 66 -26.50 2.73 -3.22
N VAL A 67 -25.23 2.40 -3.00
CA VAL A 67 -24.30 2.12 -4.10
C VAL A 67 -24.80 0.87 -4.84
N PRO A 68 -25.12 0.97 -6.15
CA PRO A 68 -25.73 -0.14 -6.89
C PRO A 68 -24.71 -1.25 -7.19
N VAL A 69 -25.19 -2.49 -7.23
CA VAL A 69 -24.38 -3.68 -7.60
C VAL A 69 -23.23 -3.92 -6.62
N MET A 70 -23.57 -4.02 -5.33
CA MET A 70 -22.60 -4.38 -4.30
C MET A 70 -22.64 -5.89 -4.05
N GLU A 71 -21.49 -6.54 -4.22
CA GLU A 71 -21.30 -7.91 -3.78
C GLU A 71 -20.74 -7.90 -2.35
N HIS A 72 -21.38 -8.67 -1.47
CA HIS A 72 -20.99 -8.85 -0.08
C HIS A 72 -20.55 -10.31 0.13
N ASP A 73 -19.26 -10.52 0.34
CA ASP A 73 -18.71 -11.84 0.65
C ASP A 73 -18.64 -12.02 2.17
N ASP A 74 -19.19 -13.13 2.64
CA ASP A 74 -18.98 -13.56 4.02
C ASP A 74 -17.51 -13.94 4.25
N LYS A 75 -16.94 -13.46 5.35
CA LYS A 75 -15.55 -13.70 5.75
C LYS A 75 -15.47 -14.24 7.19
N VAL A 76 -16.50 -14.92 7.70
CA VAL A 76 -16.51 -15.52 9.05
C VAL A 76 -15.28 -16.38 9.32
N ALA A 77 -14.74 -17.02 8.28
CA ALA A 77 -13.53 -17.85 8.38
C ALA A 77 -12.30 -17.08 8.89
N PHE A 78 -12.27 -15.75 8.77
CA PHE A 78 -11.18 -14.91 9.29
C PHE A 78 -10.99 -15.06 10.80
N TYR A 79 -12.05 -15.40 11.56
CA TYR A 79 -11.92 -15.69 12.99
C TYR A 79 -10.94 -16.84 13.26
N LYS A 80 -10.76 -17.79 12.33
CA LYS A 80 -9.82 -18.92 12.50
C LYS A 80 -8.35 -18.50 12.40
N ASN A 81 -8.04 -17.33 11.87
CA ASN A 81 -6.67 -16.82 11.72
C ASN A 81 -6.18 -16.11 13.00
N SER A 82 -6.11 -16.87 14.11
CA SER A 82 -5.75 -16.34 15.43
C SER A 82 -4.43 -15.57 15.45
N ASP A 83 -3.41 -16.00 14.70
CA ASP A 83 -2.12 -15.31 14.60
C ASP A 83 -2.24 -13.86 14.09
N VAL A 84 -3.21 -13.62 13.21
CA VAL A 84 -3.46 -12.29 12.64
C VAL A 84 -4.28 -11.48 13.64
N LEU A 85 -5.41 -12.02 14.10
CA LEU A 85 -6.34 -11.30 14.97
C LEU A 85 -5.76 -10.97 16.34
N SER A 86 -4.91 -11.81 16.93
CA SER A 86 -4.29 -11.55 18.22
C SER A 86 -3.37 -10.32 18.21
N GLN A 87 -2.80 -9.96 17.06
CA GLN A 87 -2.04 -8.71 16.91
C GLN A 87 -2.93 -7.47 16.98
N PHE A 88 -4.23 -7.58 16.66
CA PHE A 88 -5.18 -6.47 16.62
C PHE A 88 -6.12 -6.42 17.81
N TRP A 89 -6.48 -7.57 18.39
CA TRP A 89 -7.51 -7.73 19.42
C TRP A 89 -6.97 -8.32 20.73
N GLY A 90 -5.66 -8.25 20.95
CA GLY A 90 -5.00 -8.73 22.18
C GLY A 90 -4.24 -10.04 21.96
N SER A 91 -3.02 -10.12 22.48
CA SER A 91 -2.09 -11.22 22.21
C SER A 91 -2.55 -12.58 22.74
N GLU A 92 -3.45 -12.59 23.73
CA GLU A 92 -4.03 -13.80 24.31
C GLU A 92 -5.34 -14.23 23.63
N SER A 93 -5.83 -13.42 22.69
CA SER A 93 -7.06 -13.68 21.95
C SER A 93 -6.86 -14.79 20.92
N ARG A 94 -7.82 -15.71 20.84
CA ARG A 94 -7.71 -16.89 19.95
C ARG A 94 -9.06 -17.51 19.60
N TYR A 95 -9.08 -18.19 18.47
CA TYR A 95 -10.14 -19.11 18.08
C TYR A 95 -9.91 -20.49 18.68
N ASP A 96 -10.97 -21.12 19.15
CA ASP A 96 -10.97 -22.54 19.53
C ASP A 96 -12.30 -23.20 19.13
N ALA A 97 -12.20 -24.41 18.56
CA ALA A 97 -13.36 -25.25 18.31
C ALA A 97 -13.89 -25.89 19.61
N ASN A 98 -13.04 -26.03 20.63
CA ASN A 98 -13.44 -26.49 21.96
C ASN A 98 -13.97 -25.32 22.79
N ILE A 99 -15.26 -25.01 22.58
CA ILE A 99 -15.99 -23.91 23.24
C ILE A 99 -15.80 -23.92 24.77
N SER A 100 -15.84 -25.11 25.38
CA SER A 100 -15.73 -25.24 26.84
C SER A 100 -14.37 -24.79 27.40
N ASN A 101 -13.29 -24.89 26.62
CA ASN A 101 -11.98 -24.40 27.04
C ASN A 101 -11.92 -22.87 27.05
N VAL A 102 -12.44 -22.23 25.98
CA VAL A 102 -12.50 -20.76 25.90
C VAL A 102 -13.41 -20.22 27.00
N VAL A 103 -14.58 -20.81 27.22
CA VAL A 103 -15.48 -20.36 28.28
C VAL A 103 -14.82 -20.43 29.67
N LYS A 104 -14.07 -21.51 29.97
CA LYS A 104 -13.33 -21.65 31.24
C LYS A 104 -12.26 -20.58 31.46
N GLU A 105 -11.59 -20.16 30.40
CA GLU A 105 -10.46 -19.24 30.51
C GLU A 105 -10.88 -17.77 30.49
N PHE A 106 -11.98 -17.45 29.80
CA PHE A 106 -12.43 -16.08 29.57
C PHE A 106 -13.60 -15.64 30.47
N THR A 107 -14.14 -16.54 31.33
CA THR A 107 -15.22 -16.22 32.28
C THR A 107 -14.92 -16.64 33.72
N SER A 108 -15.71 -16.15 34.68
CA SER A 108 -15.64 -16.58 36.08
C SER A 108 -16.19 -18.00 36.27
N THR A 109 -15.70 -18.70 37.32
CA THR A 109 -16.02 -20.11 37.60
C THR A 109 -17.50 -20.40 37.87
N SER A 110 -18.32 -19.40 38.20
CA SER A 110 -19.74 -19.59 38.51
C SER A 110 -20.64 -19.77 37.28
N CYS A 111 -20.25 -19.24 36.12
CA CYS A 111 -21.12 -19.12 34.93
C CYS A 111 -20.73 -20.07 33.78
N THR A 112 -19.64 -20.83 33.97
CA THR A 112 -18.95 -21.58 32.91
C THR A 112 -19.80 -22.70 32.30
N GLY A 113 -20.62 -23.37 33.12
CA GLY A 113 -21.46 -24.50 32.70
C GLY A 113 -22.62 -24.06 31.80
N ALA A 114 -23.42 -23.10 32.27
CA ALA A 114 -24.58 -22.58 31.54
C ALA A 114 -24.17 -21.94 30.21
N LEU A 115 -23.11 -21.13 30.22
CA LEU A 115 -22.59 -20.49 29.01
C LEU A 115 -22.06 -21.50 27.98
N SER A 116 -21.36 -22.54 28.44
CA SER A 116 -20.89 -23.62 27.56
C SER A 116 -22.03 -24.39 26.92
N SER A 117 -23.13 -24.62 27.64
CA SER A 117 -24.30 -25.31 27.10
C SER A 117 -25.00 -24.45 26.04
N TYR A 118 -25.28 -23.19 26.36
CA TYR A 118 -25.90 -22.23 25.44
C TYR A 118 -25.10 -22.11 24.13
N LEU A 119 -23.78 -21.90 24.21
CA LEU A 119 -22.94 -21.75 23.01
C LEU A 119 -22.88 -23.02 22.15
N LYS A 120 -23.05 -24.21 22.76
CA LYS A 120 -23.13 -25.48 22.01
C LYS A 120 -24.47 -25.65 21.30
N GLU A 121 -25.56 -25.13 21.86
CA GLU A 121 -26.90 -25.16 21.23
C GLU A 121 -26.98 -24.31 19.96
N LEU A 122 -26.10 -23.31 19.81
CA LEU A 122 -26.03 -22.47 18.62
C LEU A 122 -25.45 -23.17 17.37
N ASP A 123 -24.98 -24.42 17.49
CA ASP A 123 -24.37 -25.22 16.42
C ASP A 123 -23.26 -24.49 15.64
N ILE A 124 -22.40 -23.79 16.40
CA ILE A 124 -21.26 -23.05 15.85
C ILE A 124 -19.99 -23.90 15.88
N GLY A 125 -19.19 -23.82 14.82
CA GLY A 125 -17.95 -24.61 14.69
C GLY A 125 -16.81 -24.24 15.66
N GLY A 126 -16.98 -23.15 16.43
CA GLY A 126 -16.03 -22.66 17.43
C GLY A 126 -16.28 -21.20 17.79
N VAL A 127 -15.59 -20.71 18.81
CA VAL A 127 -15.69 -19.32 19.30
C VAL A 127 -14.35 -18.62 19.27
N PHE A 128 -14.37 -17.29 19.28
CA PHE A 128 -13.16 -16.47 19.39
C PHE A 128 -13.15 -15.76 20.75
N GLY A 129 -12.25 -16.17 21.64
CA GLY A 129 -12.04 -15.50 22.93
C GLY A 129 -11.20 -14.25 22.74
N VAL A 130 -11.64 -13.12 23.29
CA VAL A 130 -10.92 -11.85 23.28
C VAL A 130 -10.45 -11.53 24.70
N LYS A 131 -9.15 -11.32 24.85
CA LYS A 131 -8.54 -10.87 26.10
C LYS A 131 -7.51 -9.80 25.81
N GLU A 132 -7.80 -8.60 26.27
CA GLU A 132 -7.01 -7.41 25.99
C GLU A 132 -6.74 -6.66 27.30
N ASN A 133 -5.47 -6.45 27.63
CA ASN A 133 -5.07 -5.68 28.81
C ASN A 133 -5.19 -4.16 28.54
N LYS A 134 -6.40 -3.70 28.22
CA LYS A 134 -6.70 -2.27 28.03
C LYS A 134 -7.86 -1.83 28.92
N PRO A 135 -7.76 -0.67 29.59
CA PRO A 135 -8.86 -0.12 30.37
C PRO A 135 -10.13 0.02 29.53
N GLY A 136 -11.26 -0.49 30.03
CA GLY A 136 -12.56 -0.39 29.38
C GLY A 136 -12.84 -1.42 28.29
N ILE A 137 -11.95 -2.38 28.03
CA ILE A 137 -12.20 -3.54 27.17
C ILE A 137 -12.28 -4.78 28.06
N ASP A 138 -13.49 -5.30 28.24
CA ASP A 138 -13.71 -6.52 29.01
C ASP A 138 -13.35 -7.78 28.21
N ASN A 139 -13.12 -8.87 28.92
CA ASN A 139 -12.97 -10.18 28.28
C ASN A 139 -14.32 -10.62 27.73
N ILE A 140 -14.36 -10.92 26.44
CA ILE A 140 -15.58 -11.34 25.76
C ILE A 140 -15.32 -12.58 24.92
N ILE A 141 -16.40 -13.30 24.63
CA ILE A 141 -16.44 -14.44 23.72
C ILE A 141 -17.24 -14.00 22.51
N ILE A 142 -16.56 -13.91 21.38
CA ILE A 142 -17.19 -13.63 20.10
C ILE A 142 -17.72 -14.94 19.53
N VAL A 143 -19.01 -14.95 19.23
CA VAL A 143 -19.74 -15.99 18.50
C VAL A 143 -19.67 -15.65 17.00
N PRO A 144 -18.87 -16.36 16.19
CA PRO A 144 -18.75 -16.09 14.78
C PRO A 144 -20.03 -16.49 14.05
N LEU A 145 -20.66 -15.54 13.36
CA LEU A 145 -21.89 -15.74 12.60
C LEU A 145 -21.72 -15.29 11.16
N ASN A 146 -22.49 -15.93 10.27
CA ASN A 146 -22.55 -15.54 8.87
C ASN A 146 -23.43 -14.30 8.72
N ILE A 147 -23.06 -13.42 7.80
CA ILE A 147 -23.92 -12.31 7.38
C ILE A 147 -25.15 -12.82 6.63
N LYS A 148 -26.21 -12.02 6.67
CA LYS A 148 -27.35 -12.17 5.75
C LYS A 148 -27.32 -11.04 4.72
N ASN A 149 -27.19 -11.40 3.45
CA ASN A 149 -27.24 -10.45 2.35
C ASN A 149 -28.69 -10.16 1.98
N GLU A 150 -29.08 -8.90 2.09
CA GLU A 150 -30.32 -8.36 1.54
C GLU A 150 -29.96 -7.30 0.47
N THR A 151 -30.89 -6.93 -0.41
CA THR A 151 -30.56 -6.11 -1.59
C THR A 151 -29.83 -4.81 -1.21
N ASN A 152 -28.53 -4.73 -1.52
CA ASN A 152 -27.61 -3.62 -1.18
C ASN A 152 -27.40 -3.37 0.33
N GLN A 153 -27.73 -4.33 1.19
CA GLN A 153 -27.62 -4.21 2.64
C GLN A 153 -27.06 -5.50 3.25
N VAL A 154 -26.31 -5.35 4.34
CA VAL A 154 -25.85 -6.47 5.15
C VAL A 154 -26.60 -6.46 6.47
N VAL A 155 -27.32 -7.55 6.75
CA VAL A 155 -28.07 -7.74 7.99
C VAL A 155 -27.28 -8.63 8.94
N LEU A 156 -27.02 -8.11 10.14
CA LEU A 156 -26.32 -8.79 11.24
C LEU A 156 -27.34 -9.05 12.35
N GLN A 157 -27.72 -10.32 12.53
CA GLN A 157 -28.82 -10.69 13.42
C GLN A 157 -28.31 -11.37 14.70
N GLN A 158 -28.61 -10.80 15.86
CA GLN A 158 -28.28 -11.47 17.11
C GLN A 158 -29.00 -12.82 17.25
N LYS A 159 -28.37 -13.76 17.94
CA LYS A 159 -29.07 -14.99 18.37
C LYS A 159 -29.87 -14.70 19.64
N PRO A 160 -30.91 -15.52 19.93
CA PRO A 160 -31.69 -15.39 21.15
C PRO A 160 -30.77 -15.35 22.38
N SER A 161 -31.03 -14.43 23.30
CA SER A 161 -30.20 -14.25 24.49
C SER A 161 -30.16 -15.55 25.32
N PRO A 162 -29.02 -15.89 25.96
CA PRO A 162 -29.06 -16.84 27.06
C PRO A 162 -30.05 -16.33 28.11
N GLY A 163 -31.00 -17.17 28.53
CA GLY A 163 -32.04 -16.77 29.50
C GLY A 163 -31.54 -16.29 30.87
N ASP A 164 -30.23 -16.29 31.11
CA ASP A 164 -29.56 -15.64 32.23
C ASP A 164 -28.84 -14.36 31.74
N SER A 165 -29.36 -13.21 32.18
CA SER A 165 -28.86 -11.88 31.80
C SER A 165 -27.39 -11.64 32.18
N GLU A 166 -26.87 -12.33 33.21
CA GLU A 166 -25.47 -12.22 33.61
C GLU A 166 -24.51 -12.83 32.58
N LEU A 167 -25.01 -13.70 31.69
CA LEU A 167 -24.20 -14.31 30.63
C LEU A 167 -24.01 -13.37 29.44
N ASN A 168 -24.97 -12.46 29.19
CA ASN A 168 -24.95 -11.54 28.06
C ASN A 168 -23.70 -10.67 28.02
N LYS A 169 -23.16 -10.29 29.19
CA LYS A 169 -21.94 -9.46 29.28
C LYS A 169 -20.68 -10.12 28.70
N PHE A 170 -20.70 -11.45 28.55
CA PHE A 170 -19.57 -12.20 28.00
C PHE A 170 -19.74 -12.53 26.52
N ILE A 171 -20.92 -12.35 25.93
CA ILE A 171 -21.23 -12.82 24.58
C ILE A 171 -21.32 -11.63 23.64
N SER A 172 -20.60 -11.71 22.53
CA SER A 172 -20.71 -10.75 21.44
C SER A 172 -20.92 -11.49 20.13
N TYR A 173 -21.87 -11.06 19.30
CA TYR A 173 -22.14 -11.69 18.01
C TYR A 173 -21.27 -11.05 16.93
N GLY A 174 -20.35 -11.84 16.41
CA GLY A 174 -19.27 -11.38 15.54
C GLY A 174 -19.48 -11.70 14.08
N TYR A 175 -19.27 -10.69 13.24
CA TYR A 175 -19.43 -10.76 11.80
C TYR A 175 -18.19 -10.24 11.11
N TRP A 176 -17.78 -10.93 10.05
CA TRP A 176 -16.77 -10.45 9.11
C TRP A 176 -17.35 -10.50 7.70
N PHE A 177 -17.23 -9.41 6.97
CA PHE A 177 -17.64 -9.37 5.58
C PHE A 177 -16.81 -8.42 4.75
N LYS A 178 -16.76 -8.70 3.45
CA LYS A 178 -16.08 -7.91 2.44
C LYS A 178 -17.11 -7.37 1.47
N SER A 179 -17.05 -6.09 1.17
CA SER A 179 -17.89 -5.44 0.17
C SER A 179 -17.01 -4.86 -0.94
N VAL A 180 -17.36 -5.10 -2.20
CA VAL A 180 -16.61 -4.59 -3.35
C VAL A 180 -17.55 -3.83 -4.28
N PHE A 181 -17.13 -2.63 -4.67
CA PHE A 181 -17.88 -1.80 -5.61
C PHE A 181 -16.97 -0.77 -6.28
N ASN A 182 -17.45 -0.12 -7.33
CA ASN A 182 -16.71 0.92 -8.05
C ASN A 182 -17.31 2.30 -7.80
N ILE A 183 -16.46 3.28 -7.52
CA ILE A 183 -16.86 4.70 -7.38
C ILE A 183 -15.98 5.57 -8.28
N ASP A 184 -16.58 6.63 -8.82
CA ASP A 184 -15.86 7.64 -9.57
C ASP A 184 -15.01 8.52 -8.62
N LEU A 185 -13.74 8.69 -8.96
CA LEU A 185 -12.83 9.57 -8.23
C LEU A 185 -12.68 10.89 -8.97
N ASN A 186 -12.87 12.00 -8.24
CA ASN A 186 -12.29 13.27 -8.64
C ASN A 186 -10.77 13.20 -8.45
N ILE A 187 -10.06 12.94 -9.55
CA ILE A 187 -8.60 12.84 -9.59
C ILE A 187 -8.03 14.20 -10.00
N GLY A 188 -7.20 14.79 -9.13
CA GLY A 188 -6.33 15.91 -9.49
C GLY A 188 -5.10 15.41 -10.26
N GLN A 189 -4.34 16.30 -10.90
CA GLN A 189 -3.21 15.91 -11.78
C GLN A 189 -2.13 15.02 -11.11
N ASN A 190 -2.03 15.04 -9.77
CA ASN A 190 -1.02 14.32 -8.98
C ASN A 190 -1.59 13.48 -7.82
N GLY A 191 -2.92 13.33 -7.70
CA GLY A 191 -3.51 12.76 -6.49
C GLY A 191 -5.01 12.57 -6.54
N PHE A 192 -5.60 12.18 -5.41
CA PHE A 192 -7.05 12.04 -5.26
C PHE A 192 -7.50 12.43 -3.85
N SER A 193 -8.77 12.82 -3.73
CA SER A 193 -9.40 13.10 -2.44
C SER A 193 -10.50 12.08 -2.15
N PHE A 194 -10.53 11.59 -0.92
CA PHE A 194 -11.62 10.73 -0.44
C PHE A 194 -12.18 11.24 0.88
N THR A 195 -13.47 11.00 1.06
CA THR A 195 -14.22 11.18 2.30
C THR A 195 -14.91 9.85 2.61
N SER A 196 -14.71 9.33 3.82
CA SER A 196 -15.40 8.16 4.35
C SER A 196 -16.14 8.57 5.62
N ASN A 197 -17.45 8.41 5.64
CA ASN A 197 -18.28 8.65 6.81
C ASN A 197 -18.78 7.33 7.38
N ILE A 198 -18.94 7.26 8.70
CA ILE A 198 -19.67 6.21 9.40
C ILE A 198 -20.78 6.92 10.17
N ASP A 199 -22.03 6.66 9.80
CA ASP A 199 -23.19 7.38 10.34
C ASP A 199 -24.07 6.44 11.16
N PHE A 200 -24.47 6.93 12.34
CA PHE A 200 -25.39 6.26 13.26
C PHE A 200 -26.70 7.06 13.35
N PRO A 201 -27.88 6.41 13.26
CA PRO A 201 -29.17 7.06 13.41
C PRO A 201 -29.33 7.76 14.75
N THR A 202 -30.15 8.80 14.79
CA THR A 202 -30.39 9.58 16.02
C THR A 202 -31.09 8.78 17.12
N ASN A 203 -31.88 7.76 16.79
CA ASN A 203 -32.54 6.88 17.75
C ASN A 203 -31.63 5.73 18.26
N MET A 204 -30.34 5.75 17.94
CA MET A 204 -29.38 4.71 18.32
C MET A 204 -28.23 5.34 19.10
N THR A 205 -27.94 4.80 20.28
CA THR A 205 -26.75 5.16 21.07
C THR A 205 -25.71 4.07 20.89
N VAL A 206 -24.56 4.40 20.29
CA VAL A 206 -23.52 3.42 19.97
C VAL A 206 -22.31 3.62 20.86
N LYS A 207 -22.00 2.59 21.66
CA LYS A 207 -20.76 2.52 22.45
C LYS A 207 -19.80 1.55 21.77
N SER A 208 -18.56 1.96 21.56
CA SER A 208 -17.53 1.06 21.04
C SER A 208 -16.19 1.27 21.75
N PRO A 209 -15.82 0.38 22.69
CA PRO A 209 -14.57 0.48 23.42
C PRO A 209 -13.33 0.15 22.55
N ASP A 210 -13.53 -0.56 21.42
CA ASP A 210 -12.47 -0.81 20.44
C ASP A 210 -12.95 -0.53 19.01
N PHE A 211 -12.72 0.71 18.57
CA PHE A 211 -13.12 1.21 17.26
C PHE A 211 -11.88 1.52 16.41
N LYS A 212 -11.73 0.85 15.27
CA LYS A 212 -10.55 0.95 14.40
C LYS A 212 -10.93 1.14 12.95
N THR A 213 -10.33 2.14 12.30
CA THR A 213 -10.45 2.33 10.85
C THR A 213 -9.08 2.45 10.20
N TYR A 214 -8.91 1.73 9.11
CA TYR A 214 -7.68 1.69 8.32
C TYR A 214 -8.00 1.94 6.85
N ILE A 215 -7.11 2.65 6.17
CA ILE A 215 -7.19 2.93 4.73
C ILE A 215 -5.90 2.46 4.06
N GLN A 216 -6.00 1.55 3.11
CA GLN A 216 -4.92 1.13 2.23
C GLN A 216 -5.14 1.75 0.84
N THR A 217 -4.07 2.17 0.19
CA THR A 217 -4.11 2.58 -1.23
C THR A 217 -3.42 1.54 -2.12
N SER A 218 -3.67 1.58 -3.43
CA SER A 218 -3.02 0.69 -4.41
C SER A 218 -1.50 0.86 -4.57
N LYS A 219 -0.95 2.01 -4.18
CA LYS A 219 0.47 2.37 -4.37
C LYS A 219 1.00 3.21 -3.22
N LYS A 220 2.19 3.77 -3.38
CA LYS A 220 2.79 4.67 -2.39
C LYS A 220 2.22 6.08 -2.53
N TYR A 221 1.28 6.40 -1.66
CA TYR A 221 0.71 7.73 -1.47
C TYR A 221 1.22 8.37 -0.17
N ASP A 222 1.13 9.69 -0.10
CA ASP A 222 1.19 10.45 1.16
C ASP A 222 -0.05 11.30 1.36
N VAL A 223 -0.32 11.61 2.63
CA VAL A 223 -1.41 12.52 3.03
C VAL A 223 -0.87 13.94 2.97
N CYS A 224 -1.39 14.77 2.06
CA CYS A 224 -1.07 16.21 2.04
C CYS A 224 -1.89 16.96 3.08
N ARG A 225 -3.17 16.61 3.18
CA ARG A 225 -4.14 17.19 4.11
C ARG A 225 -5.09 16.10 4.57
N SER A 226 -5.41 16.09 5.85
CA SER A 226 -6.42 15.21 6.40
C SER A 226 -7.27 15.93 7.43
N LYS A 227 -8.50 15.47 7.58
CA LYS A 227 -9.41 15.89 8.62
C LYS A 227 -10.16 14.67 9.12
N VAL A 228 -10.10 14.42 10.42
CA VAL A 228 -10.93 13.39 11.08
C VAL A 228 -11.81 14.11 12.08
N GLU A 229 -13.10 13.87 12.01
CA GLU A 229 -14.09 14.42 12.95
C GLU A 229 -14.93 13.30 13.54
N VAL A 230 -15.06 13.29 14.87
CA VAL A 230 -16.03 12.49 15.61
C VAL A 230 -17.10 13.44 16.13
N LYS A 231 -18.33 13.27 15.67
CA LYS A 231 -19.44 14.19 15.96
C LYS A 231 -20.41 13.57 16.95
N ASP A 232 -20.74 14.36 17.96
CA ASP A 232 -21.93 14.22 18.79
C ASP A 232 -23.01 15.21 18.30
N ARG A 233 -24.22 15.15 18.83
CA ARG A 233 -25.34 16.06 18.54
C ARG A 233 -24.97 17.54 18.71
N ASN A 234 -24.07 17.87 19.65
CA ASN A 234 -23.76 19.25 20.03
C ASN A 234 -22.27 19.65 19.86
N ASP A 235 -21.38 18.70 19.56
CA ASP A 235 -19.93 18.96 19.56
C ASP A 235 -19.21 18.09 18.52
N SER A 236 -17.98 18.48 18.16
CA SER A 236 -17.12 17.72 17.26
C SER A 236 -15.71 17.62 17.83
N LYS A 237 -15.19 16.40 17.94
CA LYS A 237 -13.80 16.12 18.32
C LYS A 237 -12.96 15.89 17.07
N VAL A 238 -11.72 16.35 17.10
CA VAL A 238 -10.80 16.27 15.96
C VAL A 238 -9.79 15.17 16.20
N GLY A 239 -9.54 14.38 15.15
CA GLY A 239 -8.47 13.40 15.08
C GLY A 239 -7.55 13.65 13.88
N GLU A 240 -6.76 12.64 13.54
CA GLU A 240 -5.80 12.67 12.44
C GLU A 240 -5.67 11.32 11.72
N ILE A 241 -5.08 11.34 10.53
CA ILE A 241 -4.72 10.14 9.78
C ILE A 241 -3.21 9.93 9.91
N ILE A 242 -2.81 8.77 10.44
CA ILE A 242 -1.41 8.42 10.67
C ILE A 242 -0.97 7.36 9.66
N LYS A 243 0.17 7.58 9.01
CA LYS A 243 0.79 6.58 8.12
C LYS A 243 1.42 5.44 8.93
N VAL A 244 1.14 4.20 8.56
CA VAL A 244 1.69 3.02 9.21
C VAL A 244 3.01 2.62 8.52
N PHE A 245 4.13 2.75 9.22
CA PHE A 245 5.46 2.47 8.66
C PHE A 245 5.95 1.03 8.91
N SER A 246 5.32 0.29 9.83
CA SER A 246 5.77 -1.04 10.27
C SER A 246 5.03 -2.19 9.58
N GLN A 247 4.48 -1.99 8.37
CA GLN A 247 3.67 -2.99 7.66
C GLN A 247 4.41 -4.33 7.49
N SER A 248 5.71 -4.31 7.20
CA SER A 248 6.51 -5.53 7.01
C SER A 248 6.72 -6.36 8.28
N LYS A 249 6.41 -5.83 9.47
CA LYS A 249 6.56 -6.53 10.75
C LYS A 249 5.25 -7.17 11.23
N ILE A 250 4.13 -6.89 10.57
CA ILE A 250 2.80 -7.35 10.96
C ILE A 250 2.37 -8.49 10.02
N LYS A 251 1.84 -9.57 10.58
CA LYS A 251 1.21 -10.63 9.78
C LYS A 251 -0.23 -10.21 9.47
N TYR A 252 -0.59 -10.18 8.19
CA TYR A 252 -1.94 -9.86 7.73
C TYR A 252 -2.63 -11.10 7.18
N PHE A 253 -3.93 -11.00 6.91
CA PHE A 253 -4.65 -12.03 6.15
C PHE A 253 -4.04 -12.17 4.75
N ASP A 254 -3.98 -13.39 4.23
CA ASP A 254 -3.39 -13.68 2.91
C ASP A 254 -4.05 -12.83 1.82
N GLU A 255 -5.37 -12.65 1.88
CA GLU A 255 -6.11 -11.80 0.93
C GLU A 255 -5.65 -10.34 0.98
N TRP A 256 -5.28 -9.81 2.15
CA TRP A 256 -4.74 -8.44 2.26
C TRP A 256 -3.28 -8.37 1.79
N ALA A 257 -2.51 -9.44 2.00
CA ALA A 257 -1.16 -9.57 1.46
C ALA A 257 -1.18 -9.56 -0.07
N ASP A 258 -2.11 -10.28 -0.69
CA ASP A 258 -2.32 -10.32 -2.14
C ASP A 258 -2.75 -8.97 -2.72
N LEU A 259 -3.50 -8.17 -1.94
CA LEU A 259 -3.82 -6.78 -2.27
C LEU A 259 -2.62 -5.82 -2.09
N GLY A 260 -1.44 -6.33 -1.72
CA GLY A 260 -0.19 -5.58 -1.72
C GLY A 260 0.04 -4.73 -0.47
N ILE A 261 -0.58 -5.06 0.68
CA ILE A 261 -0.48 -4.29 1.93
C ILE A 261 0.96 -4.07 2.41
N TYR A 262 1.89 -4.94 2.04
CA TYR A 262 3.32 -4.80 2.35
C TYR A 262 4.08 -3.79 1.47
N THR A 263 3.49 -3.39 0.35
CA THR A 263 4.17 -2.59 -0.68
C THR A 263 3.50 -1.24 -0.95
N SER A 264 2.25 -1.09 -0.53
CA SER A 264 1.47 0.14 -0.68
C SER A 264 1.38 0.95 0.61
N SER A 265 0.77 2.14 0.57
CA SER A 265 0.58 2.95 1.78
C SER A 265 -0.63 2.45 2.58
N LEU A 266 -0.41 2.22 3.87
CA LEU A 266 -1.45 1.98 4.88
C LEU A 266 -1.53 3.17 5.83
N PHE A 267 -2.74 3.58 6.12
CA PHE A 267 -3.07 4.66 7.03
C PHE A 267 -4.01 4.15 8.11
N LYS A 268 -3.79 4.58 9.34
CA LYS A 268 -4.67 4.34 10.49
C LYS A 268 -5.34 5.65 10.86
N VAL A 269 -6.63 5.61 11.13
CA VAL A 269 -7.37 6.75 11.69
C VAL A 269 -7.12 6.78 13.20
N ASN A 270 -6.66 7.92 13.71
CA ASN A 270 -6.53 8.20 15.13
C ASN A 270 -7.58 9.25 15.51
N TYR A 271 -8.56 8.87 16.32
CA TYR A 271 -9.66 9.77 16.68
C TYR A 271 -9.27 10.79 17.78
N GLY A 272 -8.07 10.64 18.35
CA GLY A 272 -7.60 11.43 19.48
C GLY A 272 -8.32 11.06 20.78
N THR A 273 -7.72 11.38 21.92
CA THR A 273 -8.22 10.94 23.24
C THR A 273 -9.66 11.37 23.51
N ALA A 274 -10.06 12.58 23.11
CA ALA A 274 -11.43 13.06 23.29
C ALA A 274 -12.43 12.37 22.34
N GLY A 275 -12.01 12.06 21.11
CA GLY A 275 -12.84 11.32 20.15
C GLY A 275 -13.00 9.86 20.55
N ASP A 276 -11.91 9.18 20.94
CA ASP A 276 -11.92 7.82 21.47
C ASP A 276 -12.84 7.71 22.69
N LYS A 277 -12.74 8.67 23.62
CA LYS A 277 -13.62 8.73 24.80
C LYS A 277 -15.09 8.84 24.39
N LEU A 278 -15.42 9.76 23.48
CA LEU A 278 -16.79 9.96 23.00
C LEU A 278 -17.38 8.70 22.34
N ILE A 279 -16.58 7.98 21.54
CA ILE A 279 -16.98 6.72 20.90
C ILE A 279 -17.19 5.62 21.96
N SER A 280 -16.31 5.53 22.96
CA SER A 280 -16.41 4.52 24.01
C SER A 280 -17.61 4.75 24.96
N GLU A 281 -17.96 6.00 25.23
CA GLU A 281 -19.01 6.37 26.20
C GLU A 281 -20.41 6.45 25.58
N GLY A 282 -20.52 6.50 24.25
CA GLY A 282 -21.81 6.37 23.56
C GLY A 282 -22.35 7.64 22.88
N GLY A 283 -21.58 8.72 22.83
CA GLY A 283 -22.06 10.01 22.31
C GLY A 283 -21.85 10.22 20.80
N VAL A 284 -21.47 9.19 20.05
CA VAL A 284 -21.13 9.35 18.63
C VAL A 284 -22.36 9.22 17.73
N CYS A 285 -22.57 10.23 16.88
CA CYS A 285 -23.59 10.23 15.82
C CYS A 285 -22.97 10.00 14.44
N SER A 286 -21.75 10.50 14.20
CA SER A 286 -21.07 10.35 12.93
C SER A 286 -19.56 10.43 13.09
N ILE A 287 -18.82 9.66 12.30
CA ILE A 287 -17.36 9.74 12.19
C ILE A 287 -17.04 10.04 10.74
N SER A 288 -16.37 11.16 10.49
CA SER A 288 -15.98 11.59 9.13
C SER A 288 -14.47 11.61 8.99
N VAL A 289 -13.97 10.92 7.98
CA VAL A 289 -12.54 10.84 7.63
C VAL A 289 -12.36 11.37 6.23
N LYS A 290 -11.66 12.49 6.09
CA LYS A 290 -11.34 13.10 4.81
C LYS A 290 -9.82 13.18 4.63
N ALA A 291 -9.34 12.81 3.45
CA ALA A 291 -7.93 12.98 3.10
C ALA A 291 -7.73 13.36 1.63
N ASP A 292 -6.75 14.22 1.41
CA ASP A 292 -6.17 14.54 0.12
C ASP A 292 -4.83 13.80 0.00
N MET A 293 -4.76 12.88 -0.96
CA MET A 293 -3.63 11.96 -1.16
C MET A 293 -2.82 12.37 -2.39
N GLU A 294 -1.49 12.44 -2.26
CA GLU A 294 -0.56 12.69 -3.36
C GLU A 294 0.25 11.44 -3.71
N ASP A 295 0.36 11.17 -5.01
CA ASP A 295 1.18 10.08 -5.55
C ASP A 295 2.66 10.46 -5.45
N LEU A 296 3.43 9.74 -4.63
CA LEU A 296 4.85 10.01 -4.42
C LEU A 296 5.75 9.43 -5.52
N GLU A 297 5.27 8.47 -6.31
CA GLU A 297 6.11 7.82 -7.32
C GLU A 297 6.39 8.74 -8.50
N LYS A 298 5.40 9.51 -8.92
CA LYS A 298 5.47 10.38 -10.11
C LYS A 298 6.39 11.60 -9.89
N PRO A 299 6.30 12.37 -8.79
CA PRO A 299 7.24 13.45 -8.47
C PRO A 299 8.66 12.91 -8.26
N ARG A 300 8.82 11.84 -7.47
CA ARG A 300 10.14 11.25 -7.22
C ARG A 300 10.81 10.76 -8.50
N ARG A 301 10.05 10.17 -9.43
CA ARG A 301 10.58 9.78 -10.75
C ARG A 301 11.00 11.01 -11.56
N ARG A 302 10.26 12.12 -11.49
CA ARG A 302 10.65 13.39 -12.13
C ARG A 302 11.93 13.96 -11.52
N GLU A 303 12.06 13.96 -10.20
CA GLU A 303 13.28 14.41 -9.52
C GLU A 303 14.50 13.57 -9.88
N ILE A 304 14.38 12.23 -9.86
CA ILE A 304 15.46 11.34 -10.29
C ILE A 304 15.84 11.61 -11.76
N ASN A 305 14.86 11.84 -12.64
CA ASN A 305 15.14 12.20 -14.02
C ASN A 305 15.89 13.53 -14.13
N LEU A 306 15.47 14.53 -13.36
CA LEU A 306 16.05 15.87 -13.35
C LEU A 306 17.48 15.83 -12.80
N LEU A 307 17.72 15.12 -11.71
CA LEU A 307 19.04 14.94 -11.13
C LEU A 307 20.00 14.28 -12.12
N ILE A 308 19.55 13.23 -12.82
CA ILE A 308 20.37 12.56 -13.84
C ILE A 308 20.63 13.49 -15.03
N PHE A 309 19.62 14.26 -15.45
CA PHE A 309 19.80 15.28 -16.47
C PHE A 309 20.81 16.36 -16.04
N SER A 310 20.74 16.84 -14.79
CA SER A 310 21.68 17.81 -14.23
C SER A 310 23.11 17.27 -14.15
N ILE A 311 23.31 15.99 -13.80
CA ILE A 311 24.63 15.36 -13.81
C ILE A 311 25.21 15.34 -15.23
N VAL A 312 24.42 14.92 -16.22
CA VAL A 312 24.88 14.89 -17.61
C VAL A 312 25.15 16.30 -18.13
N PHE A 313 24.29 17.27 -17.80
CA PHE A 313 24.49 18.67 -18.17
C PHE A 313 25.75 19.25 -17.52
N SER A 314 26.02 18.93 -16.25
CA SER A 314 27.25 19.32 -15.56
C SER A 314 28.49 18.77 -16.26
N LEU A 315 28.47 17.48 -16.64
CA LEU A 315 29.55 16.84 -17.43
C LEU A 315 29.74 17.47 -18.82
N PHE A 316 28.65 17.96 -19.42
CA PHE A 316 28.71 18.71 -20.68
C PHE A 316 29.38 20.08 -20.47
N THR A 317 28.99 20.81 -19.43
CA THR A 317 29.50 22.16 -19.14
C THR A 317 30.93 22.18 -18.60
N SER A 318 31.35 21.15 -17.87
CA SER A 318 32.68 21.09 -17.24
C SER A 318 33.83 20.99 -18.23
N PHE A 319 33.56 20.54 -19.47
CA PHE A 319 34.59 20.37 -20.50
C PHE A 319 34.59 21.48 -21.56
N GLY A 320 33.45 22.13 -21.80
CA GLY A 320 33.37 23.26 -22.73
C GLY A 320 34.17 24.51 -22.30
N PHE A 321 34.73 24.55 -21.08
CA PHE A 321 35.39 25.73 -20.53
C PHE A 321 36.87 25.53 -20.14
N ASP A 322 37.45 24.32 -20.16
CA ASP A 322 38.82 24.10 -19.71
C ASP A 322 39.78 23.77 -20.87
N ARG A 323 39.99 24.77 -21.74
CA ARG A 323 40.84 24.69 -22.96
C ARG A 323 42.30 24.33 -22.64
N THR A 324 42.77 24.58 -21.43
CA THR A 324 44.12 24.26 -20.96
C THR A 324 44.39 22.75 -20.88
N ARG A 325 43.38 21.94 -20.50
CA ARG A 325 43.48 20.47 -20.42
C ARG A 325 43.56 19.77 -21.78
N GLN A 326 43.13 20.44 -22.84
CA GLN A 326 43.21 19.91 -24.21
C GLN A 326 44.63 20.01 -24.79
N THR A 327 45.42 20.97 -24.29
CA THR A 327 46.75 21.32 -24.82
C THR A 327 47.91 20.78 -23.99
N GLU A 328 47.65 20.16 -22.84
CA GLU A 328 48.68 19.54 -22.00
C GLU A 328 49.31 18.33 -22.68
N LEU A 329 50.64 18.30 -22.72
CA LEU A 329 51.41 17.17 -23.24
C LEU A 329 51.16 15.96 -22.33
N ASN A 330 50.59 14.90 -22.90
CA ASN A 330 50.06 13.75 -22.16
C ASN A 330 48.83 14.00 -21.26
N GLY A 331 48.05 15.03 -21.57
CA GLY A 331 46.80 15.35 -20.89
C GLY A 331 45.59 14.57 -21.41
N PHE A 332 44.40 15.16 -21.22
CA PHE A 332 43.10 14.58 -21.53
C PHE A 332 42.90 14.19 -23.02
N SER A 333 43.73 14.67 -23.93
CA SER A 333 43.72 14.24 -25.34
C SER A 333 44.06 12.76 -25.51
N THR A 334 44.93 12.22 -24.65
CA THR A 334 45.50 10.87 -24.79
C THR A 334 44.54 9.72 -24.45
N ILE A 335 43.39 10.01 -23.84
CA ILE A 335 42.36 9.00 -23.53
C ILE A 335 41.38 8.77 -24.67
N PHE A 336 41.43 9.58 -25.73
CA PHE A 336 40.61 9.44 -26.91
C PHE A 336 41.43 8.96 -28.11
N PRO A 337 40.86 8.11 -28.96
CA PRO A 337 41.53 7.71 -30.19
C PRO A 337 41.68 8.90 -31.14
N ASP A 338 42.79 8.91 -31.88
CA ASP A 338 43.02 9.89 -32.94
C ASP A 338 42.04 9.68 -34.10
N TRP A 339 41.00 10.52 -34.14
CA TRP A 339 40.04 10.58 -35.23
C TRP A 339 40.25 11.85 -36.03
N GLN A 340 40.72 11.70 -37.28
CA GLN A 340 41.11 12.83 -38.16
C GLN A 340 40.01 13.88 -38.38
N TYR A 341 38.74 13.54 -38.16
CA TYR A 341 37.59 14.40 -38.45
C TYR A 341 36.85 14.91 -37.20
N PHE A 342 37.24 14.49 -36.00
CA PHE A 342 36.55 14.85 -34.76
C PHE A 342 37.51 15.53 -33.79
N SER A 343 37.11 16.69 -33.27
CA SER A 343 37.80 17.31 -32.14
C SER A 343 37.63 16.47 -30.87
N ILE A 344 38.54 16.63 -29.92
CA ILE A 344 38.44 16.01 -28.58
C ILE A 344 37.09 16.35 -27.93
N ASP A 345 36.62 17.59 -28.10
CA ASP A 345 35.29 18.01 -27.65
C ASP A 345 34.17 17.19 -28.27
N ALA A 346 34.23 16.94 -29.59
CA ALA A 346 33.23 16.12 -30.26
C ALA A 346 33.28 14.65 -29.79
N LEU A 347 34.47 14.11 -29.53
CA LEU A 347 34.65 12.76 -28.99
C LEU A 347 34.11 12.63 -27.57
N TRP A 348 34.26 13.67 -26.74
CA TRP A 348 33.67 13.75 -25.41
C TRP A 348 32.15 13.88 -25.45
N LEU A 349 31.62 14.73 -26.34
CA LEU A 349 30.18 14.87 -26.56
C LEU A 349 29.52 13.52 -26.91
N LEU A 350 30.19 12.69 -27.69
CA LEU A 350 29.72 11.32 -27.99
C LEU A 350 29.66 10.44 -26.74
N VAL A 351 30.59 10.57 -25.80
CA VAL A 351 30.54 9.85 -24.51
C VAL A 351 29.34 10.31 -23.68
N CYS A 352 29.13 11.63 -23.56
CA CYS A 352 27.98 12.19 -22.83
C CYS A 352 26.64 11.76 -23.44
N LEU A 353 26.51 11.82 -24.76
CA LEU A 353 25.34 11.33 -25.48
C LEU A 353 25.14 9.82 -25.26
N GLY A 354 26.25 9.08 -25.23
CA GLY A 354 26.26 7.66 -24.91
C GLY A 354 25.68 7.33 -23.54
N ILE A 355 26.05 8.10 -22.50
CA ILE A 355 25.50 7.95 -21.14
C ILE A 355 23.98 8.17 -21.16
N LEU A 356 23.49 9.18 -21.87
CA LEU A 356 22.05 9.43 -22.02
C LEU A 356 21.32 8.28 -22.72
N ILE A 357 21.91 7.75 -23.79
CA ILE A 357 21.36 6.61 -24.53
C ILE A 357 21.29 5.37 -23.63
N LYS A 358 22.35 5.08 -22.87
CA LYS A 358 22.39 3.98 -21.88
C LYS A 358 21.31 4.13 -20.82
N PHE A 359 21.16 5.33 -20.28
CA PHE A 359 20.12 5.63 -19.30
C PHE A 359 18.72 5.43 -19.87
N ARG A 360 18.47 5.91 -21.10
CA ARG A 360 17.20 5.74 -21.79
C ARG A 360 16.92 4.26 -22.08
N PHE A 361 17.92 3.51 -22.52
CA PHE A 361 17.81 2.07 -22.79
C PHE A 361 17.45 1.29 -21.52
N ILE A 362 18.16 1.51 -20.41
CA ILE A 362 17.91 0.85 -19.12
C ILE A 362 16.47 1.08 -18.62
N LYS A 363 15.89 2.26 -18.92
CA LYS A 363 14.51 2.60 -18.54
C LYS A 363 13.44 2.01 -19.44
N GLN A 364 13.74 1.79 -20.71
CA GLN A 364 12.75 1.37 -21.70
C GLN A 364 12.72 -0.15 -21.89
N VAL A 365 13.84 -0.83 -21.65
CA VAL A 365 14.04 -2.24 -21.97
C VAL A 365 14.13 -3.10 -20.70
N ASN A 366 13.37 -4.18 -20.67
CA ASN A 366 13.34 -5.14 -19.56
C ASN A 366 14.41 -6.22 -19.77
N ILE A 367 15.67 -5.88 -19.46
CA ILE A 367 16.79 -6.84 -19.42
C ILE A 367 17.19 -7.18 -17.98
N SER A 368 17.82 -8.34 -17.80
CA SER A 368 18.33 -8.80 -16.51
C SER A 368 19.36 -7.82 -15.92
N VAL A 369 19.48 -7.80 -14.59
CA VAL A 369 20.44 -6.93 -13.88
C VAL A 369 21.88 -7.19 -14.34
N GLY A 370 22.25 -8.46 -14.56
CA GLY A 370 23.57 -8.84 -15.07
C GLY A 370 23.86 -8.26 -16.46
N ALA A 371 22.88 -8.27 -17.37
CA ALA A 371 23.03 -7.65 -18.69
C ALA A 371 23.18 -6.13 -18.60
N LYS A 372 22.45 -5.46 -17.68
CA LYS A 372 22.58 -4.01 -17.45
C LYS A 372 23.98 -3.62 -16.96
N LEU A 373 24.55 -4.42 -16.05
CA LEU A 373 25.91 -4.24 -15.56
C LEU A 373 26.94 -4.43 -16.68
N PHE A 374 26.84 -5.52 -17.45
CA PHE A 374 27.76 -5.81 -18.55
C PHE A 374 27.79 -4.68 -19.60
N LEU A 375 26.63 -4.18 -19.99
CA LEU A 375 26.52 -3.08 -20.97
C LEU A 375 27.02 -1.73 -20.43
N SER A 376 27.05 -1.55 -19.11
CA SER A 376 27.57 -0.35 -18.45
C SER A 376 29.06 -0.46 -18.12
N MET A 377 29.62 -1.66 -18.15
CA MET A 377 31.00 -1.94 -17.75
C MET A 377 32.05 -1.18 -18.58
N PRO A 378 31.99 -1.10 -19.94
CA PRO A 378 33.03 -0.43 -20.71
C PRO A 378 33.23 1.04 -20.33
N ILE A 379 32.13 1.77 -20.06
CA ILE A 379 32.21 3.17 -19.67
C ILE A 379 32.63 3.33 -18.21
N GLY A 380 32.18 2.44 -17.32
CA GLY A 380 32.60 2.44 -15.92
C GLY A 380 34.10 2.17 -15.76
N VAL A 381 34.62 1.16 -16.48
CA VAL A 381 36.05 0.83 -16.50
C VAL A 381 36.86 1.97 -17.14
N TRP A 382 36.38 2.55 -18.25
CA TRP A 382 37.04 3.69 -18.89
C TRP A 382 37.19 4.91 -17.94
N PHE A 383 36.13 5.27 -17.19
CA PHE A 383 36.20 6.33 -16.18
C PHE A 383 37.09 5.98 -14.98
N MET A 384 37.01 4.74 -14.48
CA MET A 384 37.85 4.30 -13.35
C MET A 384 39.33 4.28 -13.71
N CYS A 385 39.68 3.82 -14.92
CA CYS A 385 41.03 3.91 -15.43
C CYS A 385 41.50 5.37 -15.46
N TYR A 386 40.69 6.30 -15.98
CA TYR A 386 41.04 7.72 -16.03
C TYR A 386 41.37 8.30 -14.64
N ILE A 387 40.52 8.04 -13.65
CA ILE A 387 40.73 8.52 -12.28
C ILE A 387 42.00 7.92 -11.68
N LEU A 388 42.20 6.60 -11.82
CA LEU A 388 43.33 5.91 -11.20
C LEU A 388 44.68 6.24 -11.85
N VAL A 389 44.69 6.53 -13.16
CA VAL A 389 45.90 6.77 -13.95
C VAL A 389 46.32 8.23 -13.91
N HIS A 390 45.39 9.15 -14.13
CA HIS A 390 45.72 10.57 -14.26
C HIS A 390 45.60 11.37 -12.95
N GLN A 391 45.01 10.80 -11.88
CA GLN A 391 44.95 11.46 -10.57
C GLN A 391 45.81 10.80 -9.49
N SER A 392 46.52 9.71 -9.81
CA SER A 392 47.43 9.04 -8.86
C SER A 392 48.90 9.24 -9.26
N PRO A 393 49.67 10.04 -8.49
CA PRO A 393 51.09 10.28 -8.76
C PRO A 393 51.95 9.00 -8.79
N TRP A 394 51.54 7.99 -8.01
CA TRP A 394 52.24 6.71 -7.95
C TRP A 394 52.09 5.92 -9.27
N LEU A 395 50.88 5.86 -9.82
CA LEU A 395 50.62 5.11 -11.05
C LEU A 395 51.21 5.81 -12.27
N GLU A 396 51.23 7.14 -12.27
CA GLU A 396 51.89 7.96 -13.29
C GLU A 396 53.39 7.62 -13.41
N SER A 397 54.12 7.57 -12.29
CA SER A 397 55.55 7.19 -12.29
C SER A 397 55.83 5.74 -12.72
N TYR A 398 54.91 4.81 -12.47
CA TYR A 398 55.02 3.42 -12.91
C TYR A 398 54.83 3.28 -14.44
N LEU A 399 54.04 4.17 -15.04
CA LEU A 399 53.70 4.13 -16.46
C LEU A 399 54.75 4.79 -17.36
N GLU A 400 55.58 5.69 -16.83
CA GLU A 400 56.73 6.27 -17.54
C GLU A 400 57.79 5.23 -17.95
N GLY A 401 57.80 4.05 -17.30
CA GLY A 401 58.69 2.92 -17.60
C GLY A 401 58.34 2.09 -18.86
N GLY A 402 57.72 2.69 -19.88
CA GLY A 402 57.42 2.04 -21.18
C GLY A 402 56.04 1.38 -21.31
N ASN A 403 55.22 1.37 -20.26
CA ASN A 403 53.87 0.78 -20.26
C ASN A 403 52.75 1.75 -20.69
N ARG A 404 53.07 3.03 -20.94
CA ARG A 404 52.11 4.07 -21.35
C ARG A 404 51.37 3.74 -22.66
N ALA A 405 52.09 3.25 -23.67
CA ALA A 405 51.51 2.89 -24.96
C ALA A 405 50.52 1.71 -24.90
N LEU A 406 50.68 0.81 -23.92
CA LEU A 406 49.74 -0.28 -23.68
C LEU A 406 48.43 0.27 -23.07
N LEU A 407 48.55 1.24 -22.17
CA LEU A 407 47.42 1.85 -21.50
C LEU A 407 46.58 2.73 -22.44
N GLU A 408 47.22 3.52 -23.31
CA GLU A 408 46.55 4.28 -24.38
C GLU A 408 45.72 3.35 -25.28
N LYS A 409 46.29 2.21 -25.68
CA LYS A 409 45.56 1.18 -26.45
C LYS A 409 44.35 0.65 -25.69
N ILE A 410 44.47 0.42 -24.37
CA ILE A 410 43.34 -0.02 -23.53
C ILE A 410 42.24 1.05 -23.48
N TYR A 411 42.58 2.33 -23.32
CA TYR A 411 41.61 3.42 -23.37
C TYR A 411 40.85 3.48 -24.70
N HIS A 412 41.57 3.37 -25.81
CA HIS A 412 40.97 3.40 -27.14
C HIS A 412 40.05 2.19 -27.36
N ILE A 413 40.47 0.99 -26.94
CA ILE A 413 39.65 -0.22 -27.01
C ILE A 413 38.36 -0.06 -26.18
N LEU A 414 38.46 0.43 -24.95
CA LEU A 414 37.29 0.67 -24.09
C LEU A 414 36.35 1.73 -24.68
N TYR A 415 36.90 2.78 -25.30
CA TYR A 415 36.14 3.81 -26.00
C TYR A 415 35.38 3.22 -27.20
N TYR A 416 36.02 2.41 -28.04
CA TYR A 416 35.36 1.73 -29.17
C TYR A 416 34.29 0.74 -28.71
N CYS A 417 34.58 -0.05 -27.68
CA CYS A 417 33.60 -0.94 -27.04
C CYS A 417 32.39 -0.15 -26.55
N ASN A 418 32.60 1.02 -25.95
CA ASN A 418 31.52 1.89 -25.51
C ASN A 418 30.69 2.41 -26.69
N ILE A 419 31.31 2.86 -27.78
CA ILE A 419 30.60 3.28 -29.00
C ILE A 419 29.77 2.13 -29.57
N ALA A 420 30.32 0.93 -29.69
CA ALA A 420 29.61 -0.24 -30.18
C ALA A 420 28.36 -0.54 -29.34
N VAL A 421 28.48 -0.46 -28.01
CA VAL A 421 27.35 -0.61 -27.08
C VAL A 421 26.31 0.49 -27.28
N ILE A 422 26.73 1.74 -27.45
CA ILE A 422 25.81 2.87 -27.69
C ILE A 422 25.02 2.69 -28.98
N VAL A 423 25.69 2.28 -30.06
CA VAL A 423 25.04 1.99 -31.36
C VAL A 423 24.03 0.86 -31.19
N TYR A 424 24.42 -0.25 -30.57
CA TYR A 424 23.52 -1.37 -30.27
C TYR A 424 22.28 -0.94 -29.48
N MET A 425 22.47 -0.15 -28.42
CA MET A 425 21.36 0.35 -27.60
C MET A 425 20.46 1.32 -28.35
N THR A 426 21.02 2.18 -29.20
CA THR A 426 20.26 3.12 -30.03
C THR A 426 19.33 2.36 -30.97
N ILE A 427 19.87 1.37 -31.68
CA ILE A 427 19.10 0.48 -32.57
C ILE A 427 18.01 -0.23 -31.75
N SER A 428 18.36 -0.77 -30.60
CA SER A 428 17.42 -1.48 -29.72
C SER A 428 16.29 -0.58 -29.21
N ILE A 429 16.59 0.67 -28.81
CA ILE A 429 15.57 1.67 -28.43
C ILE A 429 14.61 1.92 -29.58
N VAL A 430 15.13 2.16 -30.79
CA VAL A 430 14.31 2.43 -31.99
C VAL A 430 13.41 1.22 -32.29
N LEU A 431 13.96 0.01 -32.24
CA LEU A 431 13.20 -1.23 -32.45
C LEU A 431 12.12 -1.41 -31.39
N VAL A 432 12.43 -1.28 -30.10
CA VAL A 432 11.46 -1.38 -29.00
C VAL A 432 10.36 -0.34 -29.14
N THR A 433 10.71 0.89 -29.53
CA THR A 433 9.74 1.99 -29.67
C THR A 433 8.81 1.79 -30.88
N ARG A 434 9.32 1.24 -31.99
CA ARG A 434 8.52 0.99 -33.20
C ARG A 434 7.74 -0.33 -33.18
N LEU A 435 8.29 -1.37 -32.54
CA LEU A 435 7.73 -2.73 -32.53
C LEU A 435 6.91 -3.05 -31.28
N ARG A 436 6.92 -2.21 -30.24
CA ARG A 436 5.99 -2.41 -29.12
C ARG A 436 4.56 -2.32 -29.65
N PRO A 437 3.76 -3.40 -29.58
CA PRO A 437 2.34 -3.28 -29.84
C PRO A 437 1.77 -2.27 -28.82
N ARG A 438 1.04 -1.25 -29.30
CA ARG A 438 0.14 -0.49 -28.43
C ARG A 438 -0.72 -1.54 -27.72
N ARG A 439 -0.60 -1.65 -26.39
CA ARG A 439 -1.32 -2.67 -25.61
C ARG A 439 -2.81 -2.58 -25.94
N ALA A 440 -3.31 -3.51 -26.73
CA ALA A 440 -4.72 -3.85 -26.73
C ALA A 440 -4.97 -4.76 -25.51
N LEU A 441 -6.07 -4.53 -24.79
CA LEU A 441 -6.54 -5.44 -23.76
C LEU A 441 -6.76 -6.83 -24.37
N GLY A 442 -6.23 -7.87 -23.71
CA GLY A 442 -6.56 -9.26 -24.00
C GLY A 442 -5.87 -9.84 -25.23
N GLY A 443 -4.62 -10.30 -25.09
CA GLY A 443 -4.00 -11.12 -26.11
C GLY A 443 -2.75 -11.83 -25.61
N LYS A 444 -2.84 -13.15 -25.38
CA LYS A 444 -1.67 -14.03 -25.25
C LYS A 444 -0.85 -13.91 -26.54
N LYS A 445 0.44 -13.56 -26.44
CA LYS A 445 1.35 -13.59 -27.60
C LYS A 445 2.62 -14.38 -27.29
N ASN A 446 2.78 -15.47 -28.04
CA ASN A 446 4.07 -16.06 -28.36
C ASN A 446 4.99 -14.98 -28.93
N GLN A 447 6.02 -14.58 -28.19
CA GLN A 447 7.10 -13.75 -28.70
C GLN A 447 8.11 -14.62 -29.43
N SER A 448 8.43 -14.26 -30.68
CA SER A 448 9.50 -14.91 -31.44
C SER A 448 10.86 -14.74 -30.74
N SER A 449 11.77 -15.71 -30.91
CA SER A 449 13.10 -15.74 -30.25
C SER A 449 13.94 -14.48 -30.52
N ILE A 450 13.71 -13.80 -31.64
CA ILE A 450 14.38 -12.54 -32.00
C ILE A 450 13.97 -11.40 -31.05
N LEU A 451 12.69 -11.33 -30.65
CA LEU A 451 12.20 -10.30 -29.73
C LEU A 451 12.78 -10.45 -28.31
N LYS A 452 13.01 -11.71 -27.87
CA LYS A 452 13.67 -12.01 -26.59
C LYS A 452 15.14 -11.56 -26.56
N PHE A 453 15.85 -11.65 -27.68
CA PHE A 453 17.26 -11.24 -27.77
C PHE A 453 17.43 -9.71 -27.63
N PHE A 454 16.44 -8.93 -28.10
CA PHE A 454 16.42 -7.46 -27.99
C PHE A 454 15.62 -6.92 -26.79
N GLY A 455 15.08 -7.79 -25.92
CA GLY A 455 14.34 -7.41 -24.72
C GLY A 455 12.98 -6.72 -24.97
N VAL A 456 12.30 -7.06 -26.07
CA VAL A 456 10.93 -6.60 -26.39
C VAL A 456 9.89 -7.50 -25.74
#